data_AF-A0AB73BHB9-F1
#
_entry.id   AF-A0AB73BHB9-F1
#
_cell.length_a   1.000
_cell.length_b   1.000
_cell.length_c   1.000
_cell.angle_alpha   90.00
_cell.angle_beta   90.00
_cell.angle_gamma   90.00
#
_symmetry.space_group_name_H-M   'P 1'
#
loop_
_entity.id
_entity.type
_entity.pdbx_description
1 polymer ?
#
loop_
_entity_poly.entity_id
_entity_poly.type
_entity_poly.pdbx_seq_one_letter_code
_entity_poly.pdbx_strand_id
1 'polypeptide(L)'
;MTPQFSEAYERIHETAQKKGVDLNDKDEFNRLAKSLDFDADQRRILQVRHQMNKKLGANEQFLGNGMTKDNNADNPITPFGPAQEGQQFGPVETFTLDKNPQTLGKLEKAGIVTRIPLNNA
;
A
#
# COMPACT_ATOMS: atom_id res chain seq x y z
N MET A 1 -5.31 2.32 -10.52
CA MET A 1 -5.46 3.53 -9.69
C MET A 1 -5.14 4.71 -10.56
N THR A 2 -5.95 5.77 -10.52
CA THR A 2 -5.58 7.03 -11.19
C THR A 2 -4.67 7.84 -10.25
N PRO A 3 -3.78 8.70 -10.76
CA PRO A 3 -2.94 9.57 -9.93
C PRO A 3 -3.77 10.40 -8.91
N GLN A 4 -4.91 10.93 -9.35
CA GLN A 4 -5.83 11.70 -8.52
C GLN A 4 -6.40 10.88 -7.35
N PHE A 5 -6.59 9.57 -7.55
CA PHE A 5 -7.07 8.68 -6.49
C PHE A 5 -5.98 8.37 -5.45
N SER A 6 -4.73 8.24 -5.91
CA SER A 6 -3.56 8.08 -5.04
C SER A 6 -3.35 9.31 -4.15
N GLU A 7 -3.39 10.52 -4.73
CA GLU A 7 -3.25 11.78 -4.00
C GLU A 7 -4.37 11.99 -2.98
N ALA A 8 -5.62 11.63 -3.34
CA ALA A 8 -6.76 11.75 -2.43
C ALA A 8 -6.62 10.87 -1.18
N TYR A 9 -6.10 9.65 -1.35
CA TYR A 9 -5.90 8.73 -0.23
C TYR A 9 -4.68 9.10 0.62
N GLU A 10 -3.60 9.58 0.00
CA GLU A 10 -2.44 10.16 0.70
C GLU A 10 -2.86 11.36 1.56
N ARG A 11 -3.68 12.28 1.01
CA ARG A 11 -4.20 13.43 1.77
C ARG A 11 -4.99 13.01 3.02
N ILE A 12 -5.78 11.93 2.95
CA ILE A 12 -6.45 11.37 4.13
C ILE A 12 -5.42 10.85 5.14
N HIS A 13 -4.44 10.08 4.69
CA HIS A 13 -3.44 9.46 5.54
C HIS A 13 -2.58 10.49 6.29
N GLU A 14 -2.03 11.47 5.57
CA GLU A 14 -1.25 12.55 6.18
C GLU A 14 -2.07 13.38 7.16
N THR A 15 -3.31 13.72 6.80
CA THR A 15 -4.17 14.54 7.65
C THR A 15 -4.56 13.79 8.92
N ALA A 16 -4.83 12.47 8.80
CA ALA A 16 -5.13 11.63 9.95
C ALA A 16 -3.94 11.56 10.92
N GLN A 17 -2.72 11.37 10.39
CA GLN A 17 -1.50 11.36 11.20
C GLN A 17 -1.30 12.69 11.93
N LYS A 18 -1.49 13.83 11.24
CA LYS A 18 -1.35 15.18 11.84
C LYS A 18 -2.41 15.46 12.91
N LYS A 19 -3.61 14.88 12.78
CA LYS A 19 -4.76 15.12 13.66
C LYS A 19 -4.98 14.02 14.72
N GLY A 20 -4.20 12.94 14.70
CA GLY A 20 -4.41 11.78 15.58
C GLY A 20 -5.74 11.07 15.35
N VAL A 21 -6.25 11.06 14.11
CA VAL A 21 -7.52 10.41 13.75
C VAL A 21 -7.27 8.94 13.47
N ASP A 22 -8.08 8.05 14.05
CA ASP A 22 -8.06 6.63 13.74
C ASP A 22 -8.84 6.34 12.46
N LEU A 23 -8.12 6.06 11.38
CA LEU A 23 -8.73 5.70 10.10
C LEU A 23 -9.46 4.33 10.14
N ASN A 24 -9.18 3.50 11.14
CA ASN A 24 -9.88 2.23 11.33
C ASN A 24 -11.29 2.41 11.86
N ASP A 25 -11.56 3.53 12.55
CA ASP A 25 -12.90 3.92 12.95
C ASP A 25 -13.62 4.53 11.73
N LYS A 26 -14.76 3.92 11.39
CA LYS A 26 -15.54 4.29 10.20
C LYS A 26 -16.11 5.71 10.31
N ASP A 27 -16.50 6.13 11.49
CA ASP A 27 -17.12 7.44 11.69
C ASP A 27 -16.06 8.54 11.67
N GLU A 28 -14.90 8.29 12.26
CA GLU A 28 -13.72 9.14 12.17
C GLU A 28 -13.22 9.30 10.73
N PHE A 29 -13.09 8.19 10.00
CA PHE A 29 -12.76 8.22 8.57
C PHE A 29 -13.73 9.09 7.78
N ASN A 30 -15.04 8.86 7.97
CA ASN A 30 -16.07 9.59 7.24
C ASN A 30 -16.13 11.08 7.60
N ARG A 31 -15.92 11.43 8.87
CA ARG A 31 -15.81 12.82 9.34
C ARG A 31 -14.61 13.50 8.70
N LEU A 32 -13.44 12.85 8.73
CA LEU A 32 -12.22 13.38 8.14
C LEU A 32 -12.39 13.58 6.63
N ALA A 33 -12.85 12.55 5.90
CA ALA A 33 -12.99 12.64 4.47
C ALA A 33 -14.04 13.69 4.05
N LYS A 34 -15.13 13.86 4.82
CA LYS A 34 -16.08 14.96 4.60
C LYS A 34 -15.44 16.33 4.85
N SER A 35 -14.58 16.45 5.87
CA SER A 35 -13.86 17.70 6.16
C SER A 35 -12.81 18.08 5.10
N LEU A 36 -12.45 17.12 4.23
CA LEU A 36 -11.53 17.31 3.11
C LEU A 36 -12.27 17.55 1.78
N ASP A 37 -13.59 17.78 1.84
CA ASP A 37 -14.50 18.04 0.72
C ASP A 37 -14.69 16.87 -0.25
N PHE A 38 -14.48 15.64 0.22
CA PHE A 38 -14.81 14.46 -0.58
C PHE A 38 -16.31 14.18 -0.58
N ASP A 39 -16.87 13.96 -1.77
CA ASP A 39 -18.28 13.61 -1.95
C ASP A 39 -18.60 12.19 -1.43
N ALA A 40 -19.87 11.77 -1.53
CA ALA A 40 -20.30 10.47 -1.02
C ALA A 40 -19.63 9.28 -1.74
N ASP A 41 -19.44 9.36 -3.05
CA ASP A 41 -18.86 8.29 -3.85
C ASP A 41 -17.34 8.21 -3.63
N GLN A 42 -16.66 9.35 -3.63
CA GLN A 42 -15.25 9.46 -3.29
C GLN A 42 -14.97 8.88 -1.90
N ARG A 43 -15.77 9.24 -0.89
CA ARG A 43 -15.64 8.69 0.47
C ARG A 43 -15.80 7.18 0.49
N ARG A 44 -16.78 6.64 -0.24
CA ARG A 44 -16.97 5.19 -0.35
C ARG A 44 -15.75 4.49 -0.96
N ILE A 45 -15.21 5.02 -2.06
CA ILE A 45 -14.05 4.40 -2.73
C ILE A 45 -12.79 4.50 -1.83
N LEU A 46 -12.56 5.64 -1.19
CA LEU A 46 -11.44 5.84 -0.26
C LEU A 46 -11.56 4.93 0.97
N GLN A 47 -12.78 4.70 1.47
CA GLN A 47 -13.02 3.73 2.54
C GLN A 47 -12.70 2.30 2.12
N VAL A 48 -13.12 1.89 0.90
CA VAL A 48 -12.76 0.57 0.35
C VAL A 48 -11.24 0.43 0.25
N ARG A 49 -10.55 1.47 -0.23
CA ARG A 49 -9.08 1.50 -0.29
C ARG A 49 -8.45 1.35 1.09
N HIS A 50 -8.97 2.04 2.10
CA HIS A 50 -8.49 1.89 3.47
C HIS A 50 -8.67 0.47 4.00
N GLN A 51 -9.82 -0.16 3.74
CA GLN A 51 -10.07 -1.54 4.13
C GLN A 51 -9.15 -2.53 3.42
N MET A 52 -8.82 -2.29 2.14
CA MET A 52 -7.81 -3.08 1.44
C MET A 52 -6.45 -2.93 2.13
N ASN A 53 -6.02 -1.69 2.40
CA ASN A 53 -4.75 -1.43 3.09
C ASN A 53 -4.69 -2.13 4.46
N LYS A 54 -5.75 -2.00 5.27
CA LYS A 54 -5.83 -2.63 6.59
C LYS A 54 -5.71 -4.15 6.55
N LYS A 55 -6.35 -4.79 5.56
CA LYS A 55 -6.43 -6.26 5.49
C LYS A 55 -5.26 -6.90 4.77
N LEU A 56 -4.61 -6.15 3.88
CA LEU A 56 -3.71 -6.71 2.88
C LEU A 56 -2.38 -5.95 2.78
N GLY A 57 -2.32 -4.72 3.28
CA GLY A 57 -1.10 -3.94 3.33
C GLY A 57 -0.12 -4.60 4.29
N ALA A 58 1.04 -4.99 3.77
CA ALA A 58 2.09 -5.64 4.55
C ALA A 58 3.16 -4.63 5.02
N ASN A 59 3.00 -3.35 4.64
CA ASN A 59 4.02 -2.32 4.87
C ASN A 59 3.45 -1.13 5.67
N GLU A 60 3.90 -0.98 6.91
CA GLU A 60 3.55 0.14 7.80
C GLU A 60 4.01 1.51 7.26
N GLN A 61 4.88 1.51 6.25
CA GLN A 61 5.48 2.70 5.65
C GLN A 61 4.82 3.07 4.33
N PHE A 62 3.70 2.43 4.01
CA PHE A 62 2.91 2.75 2.85
C PHE A 62 2.28 4.15 3.00
N LEU A 63 2.50 5.01 2.00
CA LEU A 63 2.08 6.42 2.05
C LEU A 63 0.64 6.65 1.55
N GLY A 64 -0.01 5.61 1.03
CA GLY A 64 -1.34 5.71 0.45
C GLY A 64 -1.35 6.04 -1.05
N ASN A 65 -0.30 6.68 -1.57
CA ASN A 65 -0.20 7.05 -2.99
C ASN A 65 0.26 5.91 -3.92
N GLY A 66 0.55 4.72 -3.39
CA GLY A 66 1.13 3.60 -4.16
C GLY A 66 2.63 3.41 -3.94
N MET A 67 3.26 4.33 -3.22
CA MET A 67 4.68 4.29 -2.88
C MET A 67 4.86 3.98 -1.39
N THR A 68 6.01 3.39 -1.08
CA THR A 68 6.49 3.27 0.31
C THR A 68 7.36 4.48 0.64
N LYS A 69 7.34 4.91 1.89
CA LYS A 69 8.28 5.94 2.37
C LYS A 69 9.71 5.44 2.21
N ASP A 70 10.60 6.30 1.73
CA ASP A 70 12.04 6.05 1.84
C ASP A 70 12.53 6.52 3.21
N ASN A 71 13.01 5.60 4.05
CA ASN A 71 13.67 5.95 5.31
C ASN A 71 15.18 5.99 5.22
N ASN A 72 15.75 5.70 4.05
CA ASN A 72 17.17 5.84 3.82
C ASN A 72 17.56 7.29 3.50
N ALA A 73 16.62 8.25 3.57
CA ALA A 73 16.93 9.66 3.42
C ALA A 73 18.06 10.14 4.36
N ASP A 74 18.20 9.51 5.53
CA ASP A 74 19.27 9.78 6.50
C ASP A 74 20.45 8.79 6.41
N ASN A 75 20.40 7.80 5.51
CA ASN A 75 21.44 6.82 5.32
C ASN A 75 22.29 7.14 4.07
N PRO A 76 23.51 7.68 4.23
CA PRO A 76 24.32 8.12 3.09
C PRO A 76 24.81 6.95 2.21
N ILE A 77 24.81 5.71 2.71
CA ILE A 77 25.36 4.55 2.00
C ILE A 77 24.45 3.33 2.17
N THR A 78 23.95 2.82 1.06
CA THR A 78 23.21 1.55 1.00
C THR A 78 24.15 0.40 0.57
N PRO A 79 23.77 -0.87 0.77
CA PRO A 79 24.50 -2.03 0.23
C PRO A 79 24.64 -2.03 -1.31
N PHE A 80 23.90 -1.15 -2.01
CA PHE A 80 23.88 -1.04 -3.47
C PHE A 80 24.54 0.25 -3.98
N GLY A 81 25.12 1.08 -3.10
CA GLY A 81 25.76 2.35 -3.45
C GLY A 81 25.29 3.53 -2.60
N PRO A 82 25.81 4.74 -2.85
CA PRO A 82 25.38 5.95 -2.16
C PRO A 82 23.88 6.20 -2.35
N ALA A 83 23.19 6.64 -1.30
CA ALA A 83 21.77 6.99 -1.40
C ALA A 83 21.58 8.20 -2.32
N GLN A 84 20.49 8.20 -3.07
CA GLN A 84 20.17 9.29 -3.97
C GLN A 84 19.56 10.46 -3.18
N GLU A 85 20.28 11.59 -3.12
CA GLU A 85 19.80 12.79 -2.42
C GLU A 85 18.45 13.27 -3.00
N GLY A 86 17.50 13.58 -2.10
CA GLY A 86 16.17 14.07 -2.48
C GLY A 86 15.15 12.98 -2.85
N GLN A 87 15.50 11.70 -2.78
CA GLN A 87 14.54 10.62 -2.98
C GLN A 87 13.65 10.43 -1.73
N GLN A 88 12.37 10.81 -1.86
CA GLN A 88 11.38 10.71 -0.77
C GLN A 88 10.55 9.42 -0.80
N PHE A 89 10.58 8.71 -1.94
CA PHE A 89 9.75 7.56 -2.22
C PHE A 89 10.62 6.34 -2.52
N GLY A 90 10.34 5.25 -1.81
CA GLY A 90 10.92 3.93 -2.03
C GLY A 90 10.23 3.17 -3.18
N PRO A 91 10.35 1.84 -3.23
CA PRO A 91 9.75 1.04 -4.28
C PRO A 91 8.20 1.11 -4.29
N VAL A 92 7.63 0.82 -5.46
CA VAL A 92 6.17 0.68 -5.63
C VAL A 92 5.68 -0.54 -4.84
N GLU A 93 4.61 -0.38 -4.05
CA GLU A 93 3.95 -1.54 -3.46
C GLU A 93 3.09 -2.24 -4.53
N THR A 94 3.45 -3.49 -4.85
CA THR A 94 2.66 -4.32 -5.76
C THR A 94 1.75 -5.23 -4.94
N PHE A 95 0.43 -5.01 -5.10
CA PHE A 95 -0.58 -5.86 -4.50
C PHE A 95 -1.13 -6.85 -5.52
N THR A 96 -0.88 -8.14 -5.30
CA THR A 96 -1.41 -9.23 -6.12
C THR A 96 -2.50 -9.97 -5.35
N LEU A 97 -3.75 -9.87 -5.79
CA LEU A 97 -4.87 -10.65 -5.26
C LEU A 97 -5.28 -11.74 -6.24
N ASP A 98 -5.03 -12.98 -5.87
CA ASP A 98 -5.64 -14.12 -6.55
C ASP A 98 -7.02 -14.38 -5.93
N LYS A 99 -8.09 -14.22 -6.72
CA LYS A 99 -9.48 -14.40 -6.27
C LYS A 99 -9.90 -15.86 -6.20
N ASN A 100 -9.19 -16.75 -6.89
CA ASN A 100 -9.48 -18.18 -6.88
C ASN A 100 -8.16 -18.95 -6.94
N PRO A 101 -7.33 -18.83 -5.87
CA PRO A 101 -6.02 -19.44 -5.87
C PRO A 101 -6.21 -20.94 -6.02
N GLN A 102 -5.72 -21.47 -7.14
CA GLN A 102 -5.61 -22.90 -7.29
C GLN A 102 -4.55 -23.38 -6.28
N THR A 103 -4.78 -24.54 -5.69
CA THR A 103 -3.76 -25.14 -4.84
C THR A 103 -2.51 -25.38 -5.67
N LEU A 104 -1.34 -25.26 -5.05
CA LEU A 104 -0.06 -25.49 -5.72
C LEU A 104 -0.05 -26.84 -6.45
N GLY A 105 -0.61 -27.89 -5.85
CA GLY A 105 -0.75 -29.21 -6.47
C GLY A 105 -1.68 -29.27 -7.69
N LYS A 106 -2.69 -28.40 -7.81
CA LYS A 106 -3.52 -28.29 -9.03
C LYS A 106 -2.75 -27.61 -10.16
N LEU A 107 -2.01 -26.55 -9.83
CA LEU A 107 -1.19 -25.82 -10.80
C LEU A 107 -0.04 -26.68 -11.35
N GLU A 108 0.58 -27.49 -10.49
CA GLU A 108 1.60 -28.47 -10.87
C GLU A 108 1.03 -29.55 -11.79
N LYS A 109 -0.13 -30.14 -11.44
CA LYS A 109 -0.81 -31.14 -12.29
C LYS A 109 -1.23 -30.61 -13.66
N ALA A 110 -1.55 -29.32 -13.74
CA ALA A 110 -1.92 -28.66 -14.98
C ALA A 110 -0.71 -28.22 -15.83
N GLY A 111 0.53 -28.41 -15.35
CA GLY A 111 1.75 -27.97 -16.03
C GLY A 111 1.93 -26.46 -16.07
N ILE A 112 1.23 -25.70 -15.22
CA ILE A 112 1.27 -24.23 -15.18
C ILE A 112 2.45 -23.75 -14.32
N VAL A 113 2.76 -24.45 -13.24
CA VAL A 113 3.85 -24.12 -12.31
C VAL A 113 4.76 -25.33 -12.12
N THR A 114 6.07 -25.07 -12.06
CA THR A 114 7.09 -26.06 -11.71
C THR A 114 7.72 -25.67 -10.39
N ARG A 115 7.71 -26.57 -9.40
CA ARG A 115 8.40 -26.36 -8.14
C ARG A 115 9.88 -26.69 -8.28
N ILE A 116 10.72 -25.68 -8.08
CA ILE A 116 12.17 -25.86 -8.02
C ILE A 116 12.55 -26.00 -6.54
N PRO A 117 13.08 -27.15 -6.09
CA PRO A 117 13.56 -27.28 -4.73
C PRO A 117 14.78 -26.38 -4.53
N LEU A 118 14.81 -25.67 -3.40
CA LEU A 118 16.05 -25.06 -2.91
C LEU A 118 16.91 -26.20 -2.39
N ASN A 119 17.81 -26.72 -3.23
CA ASN A 119 18.83 -27.63 -2.74
C ASN A 119 19.71 -26.86 -1.75
N ASN A 120 19.83 -27.36 -0.53
CA ASN A 120 20.74 -26.83 0.48
C ASN A 120 22.16 -26.75 -0.11
N ALA A 121 22.69 -25.53 -0.21
CA ALA A 121 24.13 -25.28 -0.31
C ALA A 121 24.72 -25.16 1.09
#